data_AF-A0A924M8Q6-F1
#
_entry.id   AF-A0A924M8Q6-F1
#
_cell.length_a   1.000
_cell.length_b   1.000
_cell.length_c   1.000
_cell.angle_alpha   90.00
_cell.angle_beta   90.00
_cell.angle_gamma   90.00
#
_symmetry.space_group_name_H-M   'P 1'
#
loop_
_entity.id
_entity.type
_entity.pdbx_description
1 polymer ?
#
loop_
_entity_poly.entity_id
_entity_poly.type
_entity_poly.pdbx_seq_one_letter_code
_entity_poly.pdbx_strand_id
1 'polypeptide(L)'
;EAMIDEALKRFDIFAARVVHRVGLLQPLDQVVMVAVTSSHRGESFKACEFLMDYLKTQAPFWKKEQTPEGARWVDARGTDDTALAKWGIKTRNA
;
A
#
# COMPACT_ATOMS: atom_id res chain seq x y z
N GLU A 1 3.33 5.56 9.35
CA GLU A 1 4.52 6.43 9.42
C GLU A 1 5.81 5.66 9.17
N ALA A 2 6.08 4.55 9.87
CA ALA A 2 7.27 3.71 9.65
C ALA A 2 7.60 3.35 8.18
N MET A 3 6.60 3.12 7.32
CA MET A 3 6.83 2.85 5.88
C MET A 3 7.40 4.05 5.12
N ILE A 4 7.01 5.28 5.50
CA ILE A 4 7.51 6.52 4.89
C ILE A 4 8.95 6.73 5.31
N ASP A 5 9.26 6.50 6.59
CA ASP A 5 10.64 6.57 7.10
C ASP A 5 11.55 5.58 6.38
N GLU A 6 11.05 4.36 6.11
CA GLU A 6 11.80 3.36 5.36
C GLU A 6 12.01 3.76 3.90
N ALA A 7 11.00 4.37 3.26
CA ALA A 7 11.14 4.91 1.90
C ALA A 7 12.19 6.03 1.84
N LEU A 8 12.19 6.94 2.81
CA LEU A 8 13.19 8.02 2.93
C LEU A 8 14.61 7.51 3.15
N LYS A 9 14.78 6.35 3.78
CA LYS A 9 16.10 5.70 3.95
C LYS A 9 16.58 4.99 2.69
N ARG A 10 15.66 4.46 1.89
CA ARG A 10 15.98 3.62 0.72
C ARG A 10 16.17 4.40 -0.57
N PHE A 11 15.46 5.51 -0.71
CA PHE A 11 15.38 6.27 -1.95
C PHE A 11 15.73 7.73 -1.69
N ASP A 12 16.39 8.37 -2.65
CA ASP A 12 16.71 9.80 -2.59
C ASP A 12 15.46 10.62 -2.97
N ILE A 13 14.54 10.73 -2.01
CA ILE A 13 13.26 11.44 -2.13
C ILE A 13 13.19 12.57 -1.09
N PHE A 14 12.51 13.66 -1.43
CA PHE A 14 12.33 14.79 -0.51
C PHE A 14 11.20 14.53 0.48
N ALA A 15 10.09 13.97 0.00
CA ALA A 15 8.92 13.72 0.83
C ALA A 15 8.03 12.64 0.21
N ALA A 16 7.24 12.00 1.06
CA ALA A 16 6.12 11.16 0.66
C ALA A 16 4.87 11.50 1.48
N ARG A 17 3.70 11.39 0.84
CA ARG A 17 2.39 11.53 1.48
C ARG A 17 1.53 10.33 1.15
N VAL A 18 0.94 9.74 2.18
CA VAL A 18 0.00 8.63 2.05
C VAL A 18 -1.34 9.04 2.68
N VAL A 19 -2.42 8.88 1.94
CA VAL A 19 -3.80 9.08 2.42
C VAL A 19 -4.58 7.83 2.10
N HIS A 20 -5.21 7.22 3.11
CA HIS A 20 -6.02 6.02 2.96
C HIS A 20 -7.40 6.26 3.57
N ARG A 21 -8.46 6.02 2.79
CA ARG A 21 -9.86 6.14 3.26
C ARG A 21 -10.31 4.85 3.94
N VAL A 22 -11.24 4.98 4.87
CA VAL A 22 -11.89 3.86 5.57
C VAL A 22 -13.40 4.10 5.60
N GLY A 23 -14.16 3.05 5.92
CA GLY A 23 -15.62 3.09 5.98
C GLY A 23 -16.26 2.54 4.71
N LEU A 24 -17.51 2.95 4.46
CA LEU A 24 -18.27 2.52 3.29
C LEU A 24 -17.75 3.22 2.03
N LEU A 25 -17.33 2.43 1.04
CA LEU A 25 -16.83 2.90 -0.25
C LEU A 25 -17.61 2.23 -1.37
N GLN A 26 -18.03 3.01 -2.36
CA GLN A 26 -18.75 2.54 -3.53
C GLN A 26 -17.77 2.19 -4.67
N PRO A 27 -18.20 1.41 -5.68
CA PRO A 27 -17.43 1.28 -6.91
C PRO A 27 -17.05 2.66 -7.46
N LEU A 28 -15.81 2.78 -7.92
CA LEU A 28 -15.19 4.02 -8.43
C LEU A 28 -14.78 5.07 -7.38
N ASP A 29 -15.04 4.84 -6.09
CA ASP A 29 -14.50 5.71 -5.05
C ASP A 29 -12.97 5.60 -4.97
N GLN A 30 -12.30 6.74 -4.81
CA GLN A 30 -10.88 6.77 -4.49
C GLN A 30 -10.66 6.13 -3.11
N VAL A 31 -9.76 5.15 -3.02
CA VAL A 31 -9.50 4.42 -1.76
C VAL A 31 -8.20 4.91 -1.10
N VAL A 32 -7.16 5.07 -1.90
CA VAL A 32 -5.80 5.38 -1.42
C VAL A 32 -5.10 6.30 -2.40
N MET A 33 -4.26 7.19 -1.87
CA MET A 33 -3.34 8.04 -2.63
C MET A 33 -1.95 7.95 -2.01
N VAL A 34 -0.94 7.77 -2.85
CA VAL A 34 0.47 7.90 -2.52
C VAL A 34 1.08 8.95 -3.44
N ALA A 35 1.76 9.94 -2.88
CA ALA A 35 2.47 10.97 -3.61
C ALA A 35 3.92 11.06 -3.11
N VAL A 36 4.88 11.16 -4.03
CA VAL A 36 6.32 11.21 -3.71
C VAL A 36 7.00 12.29 -4.55
N THR A 37 7.90 13.05 -3.94
CA THR A 37 8.70 14.08 -4.63
C THR A 37 10.19 13.74 -4.55
N SER A 38 10.93 13.98 -5.63
CA SER A 38 12.39 13.78 -5.69
C SER A 38 13.02 14.63 -6.80
N SER A 39 14.36 14.72 -6.81
CA SER A 39 15.14 15.37 -7.89
C SER A 39 15.02 14.64 -9.22
N HIS A 40 14.87 13.31 -9.18
CA HIS A 40 14.88 12.45 -10.36
C HIS A 40 13.68 11.51 -10.35
N ARG A 41 12.89 11.55 -11.42
CA ARG A 41 11.65 10.76 -11.57
C ARG A 41 11.81 9.27 -11.23
N GLY A 42 12.98 8.68 -11.48
CA GLY A 42 13.25 7.28 -11.18
C GLY A 42 13.06 6.96 -9.69
N GLU A 43 13.52 7.85 -8.81
CA GLU A 43 13.37 7.69 -7.36
C GLU A 43 11.91 7.88 -6.93
N SER A 44 11.19 8.84 -7.51
CA SER A 44 9.75 9.00 -7.28
C SER A 44 8.97 7.74 -7.64
N PHE A 45 9.23 7.14 -8.80
CA PHE A 45 8.51 5.94 -9.24
C PHE A 45 8.81 4.75 -8.32
N LYS A 46 10.09 4.47 -8.03
CA LYS A 46 10.49 3.35 -7.15
C LYS A 46 9.91 3.49 -5.74
N ALA A 47 10.00 4.69 -5.15
CA ALA A 47 9.49 4.93 -3.81
C ALA A 47 7.96 4.87 -3.75
N CYS A 48 7.26 5.38 -4.78
CA CYS A 48 5.81 5.28 -4.86
C CYS A 48 5.35 3.82 -4.98
N GLU A 49 6.02 3.03 -5.81
CA GLU A 49 5.77 1.59 -5.94
C GLU A 49 6.04 0.84 -4.62
N PHE A 50 7.18 1.11 -3.99
CA PHE A 50 7.53 0.55 -2.69
C PHE A 50 6.46 0.81 -1.62
N LEU A 51 6.00 2.06 -1.51
CA LEU A 51 4.98 2.44 -0.53
C LEU A 51 3.63 1.76 -0.81
N MET A 52 3.26 1.59 -2.08
CA MET A 52 2.04 0.88 -2.47
C MET A 52 2.11 -0.61 -2.11
N ASP A 53 3.22 -1.30 -2.38
CA ASP A 53 3.39 -2.70 -2.02
C ASP A 53 3.42 -2.91 -0.50
N TYR A 54 4.10 -1.99 0.21
CA TYR A 54 4.12 -1.97 1.68
C TYR A 54 2.70 -1.84 2.24
N LEU A 55 1.90 -0.93 1.69
CA LEU A 55 0.54 -0.69 2.15
C LEU A 55 -0.38 -1.89 1.89
N LYS A 56 -0.20 -2.61 0.77
CA LYS A 56 -1.03 -3.77 0.45
C LYS A 56 -0.75 -5.01 1.29
N THR A 57 0.45 -5.11 1.86
CA THR A 57 0.87 -6.28 2.62
C THR A 57 0.96 -6.04 4.12
N GLN A 58 1.43 -4.89 4.59
CA GLN A 58 1.72 -4.69 6.03
C GLN A 58 0.61 -3.91 6.74
N ALA A 59 -0.24 -3.21 6.01
CA ALA A 59 -1.31 -2.47 6.64
C ALA A 59 -2.49 -3.42 6.95
N PRO A 60 -2.97 -3.46 8.20
CA PRO A 60 -4.03 -4.37 8.63
C PRO A 60 -5.39 -3.85 8.12
N PHE A 61 -5.68 -4.08 6.86
CA PHE A 61 -6.96 -3.74 6.24
C PHE A 61 -7.77 -4.99 5.97
N TRP A 62 -9.04 -4.96 6.39
CA TRP A 62 -10.01 -5.98 6.04
C TRP A 62 -11.08 -5.36 5.15
N LYS A 63 -11.31 -5.95 3.98
CA LYS A 63 -12.36 -5.52 3.06
C LYS A 63 -13.60 -6.38 3.29
N LYS A 64 -14.68 -5.78 3.78
CA LYS A 64 -15.99 -6.43 3.89
C LYS A 64 -16.80 -6.12 2.65
N GLU A 65 -17.19 -7.13 1.89
CA GLU A 65 -18.08 -7.01 0.74
C GLU A 65 -19.50 -7.38 1.15
N GLN A 66 -20.48 -6.59 0.72
CA GLN A 66 -21.89 -6.94 0.80
C GLN A 66 -22.30 -7.52 -0.55
N THR A 67 -22.81 -8.75 -0.56
CA THR A 67 -23.38 -9.40 -1.74
C THR A 67 -24.86 -9.72 -1.49
N PRO A 68 -25.64 -10.08 -2.52
CA PRO A 68 -27.03 -10.52 -2.33
C PRO A 68 -27.17 -11.70 -1.34
N GLU A 69 -26.12 -12.53 -1.22
CA GLU A 69 -26.06 -13.70 -0.33
C GLU A 69 -25.62 -13.36 1.10
N GLY A 70 -25.24 -12.11 1.37
CA GLY A 70 -24.82 -11.62 2.67
C GLY A 70 -23.45 -10.95 2.67
N ALA A 71 -22.97 -10.57 3.85
CA ALA A 71 -21.69 -9.89 3.98
C ALA A 71 -20.55 -10.87 4.26
N ARG A 72 -19.44 -10.74 3.52
CA ARG A 72 -18.24 -11.57 3.69
C ARG A 72 -16.98 -10.73 3.80
N TRP A 73 -15.98 -11.24 4.50
CA TRP A 73 -14.64 -10.65 4.50
C TRP A 73 -13.85 -11.19 3.31
N VAL A 74 -13.09 -10.32 2.65
CA VAL A 74 -12.22 -10.67 1.53
C VAL A 74 -10.82 -10.88 2.05
N ASP A 75 -10.22 -12.02 1.72
CA ASP A 75 -8.85 -12.35 2.09
C ASP A 75 -7.82 -11.50 1.35
N ALA A 76 -6.65 -11.33 1.98
CA ALA A 76 -5.48 -10.78 1.34
C ALA A 76 -5.02 -11.69 0.19
N ARG A 77 -4.45 -11.11 -0.87
CA ARG A 77 -3.99 -11.89 -2.03
C ARG A 77 -2.53 -12.28 -1.84
N GLY A 78 -2.19 -13.56 -2.03
CA GLY A 78 -0.79 -14.03 -1.93
C GLY A 78 0.17 -13.42 -2.97
N THR A 79 -0.34 -12.75 -4.01
CA THR A 79 0.47 -11.95 -4.94
C THR A 79 1.14 -10.76 -4.26
N ASP A 80 0.53 -10.24 -3.19
CA ASP A 80 1.02 -9.07 -2.48
C ASP A 80 2.32 -9.44 -1.71
N ASP A 81 2.45 -10.67 -1.20
CA ASP A 81 3.66 -11.18 -0.54
C ASP A 81 4.88 -11.24 -1.48
N THR A 82 4.66 -11.68 -2.71
CA THR A 82 5.71 -11.73 -3.73
C THR A 82 6.20 -10.32 -4.07
N ALA A 83 5.30 -9.35 -4.11
CA ALA A 83 5.64 -7.95 -4.36
C ALA A 83 6.50 -7.36 -3.24
N LEU A 84 6.33 -7.80 -1.99
CA LEU A 84 7.18 -7.33 -0.88
C LEU A 84 8.58 -7.96 -0.88
N ALA A 85 8.67 -9.22 -1.29
CA ALA A 85 9.94 -9.93 -1.36
C ALA A 85 10.95 -9.23 -2.28
N LYS A 86 10.49 -8.55 -3.34
CA LYS A 86 11.34 -7.76 -4.24
C LYS A 86 12.09 -6.61 -3.52
N TRP A 87 11.57 -6.17 -2.37
CA TRP A 87 12.17 -5.16 -1.51
C TRP A 87 12.98 -5.77 -0.36
N GLY A 88 13.16 -7.09 -0.32
CA GLY A 88 13.89 -7.78 0.76
C GLY A 88 13.16 -7.79 2.11
N ILE A 89 11.85 -7.50 2.13
CA ILE A 89 11.02 -7.51 3.33
C ILE A 89 10.23 -8.82 3.36
N LYS A 90 10.37 -9.59 4.46
CA LYS A 90 9.55 -10.78 4.69
C LYS A 90 8.20 -10.37 5.27
N THR A 91 7.10 -10.83 4.67
CA THR A 91 5.77 -10.58 5.21
C THR A 91 5.61 -11.25 6.58
N ARG A 92 4.90 -10.60 7.51
CA ARG A 92 4.53 -11.15 8.82
C ARG A 92 3.04 -11.48 8.94
N ASN A 93 2.27 -11.26 7.87
CA ASN A 93 0.86 -11.59 7.86
C ASN A 93 0.73 -13.10 7.67
N ALA A 94 0.54 -13.78 8.79
CA ALA A 94 0.06 -15.16 8.85
C ALA A 94 -1.47 -15.16 8.81
#